data_AF-A0A8J3QRU9-F1
#
_entry.id   AF-A0A8J3QRU9-F1
#
_cell.length_a   1.000
_cell.length_b   1.000
_cell.length_c   1.000
_cell.angle_alpha   90.00
_cell.angle_beta   90.00
_cell.angle_gamma   90.00
#
_symmetry.space_group_name_H-M   'P 1'
#
loop_
_entity.id
_entity.type
_entity.pdbx_description
1 polymer ?
#
loop_
_entity_poly.entity_id
_entity_poly.type
_entity_poly.pdbx_seq_one_letter_code
_entity_poly.pdbx_strand_id
1 'polypeptide(L)'
;MTDTLATPVEPIQPTPADTLRHAALYLRRHGWTQGVYYARRNVNEVTGEASPNPTPSVCALGAIAMATYGRPVDYPFNPGHIDADVFRYTSEVLRDHLELHVFGPPEHWWEDRATVEDWNDHHAVSIDEIIETLEAAAHEWDSFNGIPTAPDTATEHTSGGAE
;
A
#
# COMPACT_ATOMS: atom_id res chain seq x y z
N MET A 1 -31.99 4.19 38.48
CA MET A 1 -30.66 3.93 37.87
C MET A 1 -30.90 3.72 36.39
N THR A 2 -30.75 4.77 35.59
CA THR A 2 -30.84 4.69 34.12
C THR A 2 -29.47 4.34 33.60
N ASP A 3 -29.39 3.15 33.02
CA ASP A 3 -28.22 2.61 32.34
C ASP A 3 -28.07 3.36 31.01
N THR A 4 -27.00 4.14 30.87
CA THR A 4 -26.66 4.82 29.62
C THR A 4 -26.09 3.75 28.69
N LEU A 5 -26.91 3.21 27.80
CA LEU A 5 -26.44 2.39 26.69
C LEU A 5 -25.51 3.25 25.83
N ALA A 6 -24.22 2.90 25.84
CA ALA A 6 -23.24 3.49 24.94
C ALA A 6 -23.69 3.23 23.49
N THR A 7 -23.81 4.30 22.71
CA THR A 7 -24.07 4.21 21.27
C THR A 7 -23.00 3.33 20.62
N PRO A 8 -23.34 2.34 19.78
CA PRO A 8 -22.36 1.57 19.05
C PRO A 8 -21.52 2.52 18.19
N VAL A 9 -20.21 2.53 18.40
CA VAL A 9 -19.28 3.23 17.50
C VAL A 9 -19.24 2.40 16.23
N GLU A 10 -19.75 2.95 15.13
CA GLU A 10 -19.67 2.31 13.82
C GLU A 10 -18.19 2.14 13.45
N PRO A 11 -17.75 0.97 12.94
CA PRO A 11 -16.36 0.78 12.56
C PRO A 11 -16.01 1.78 11.46
N ILE A 12 -15.03 2.65 11.74
CA ILE A 12 -14.48 3.55 10.73
C ILE A 12 -13.88 2.68 9.64
N GLN A 13 -14.43 2.77 8.42
CA GLN A 13 -13.88 2.08 7.26
C GLN A 13 -12.50 2.68 6.95
N PRO A 14 -11.47 1.86 6.70
CA PRO A 14 -10.16 2.37 6.36
C PRO A 14 -10.23 3.21 5.08
N THR A 15 -9.56 4.36 5.09
CA THR A 15 -9.44 5.19 3.89
C THR A 15 -8.45 4.55 2.89
N PRO A 16 -8.44 4.98 1.62
CA PRO A 16 -7.37 4.62 0.69
C PRO A 16 -5.98 4.97 1.23
N ALA A 17 -5.83 6.14 1.86
CA ALA A 17 -4.55 6.55 2.45
C ALA A 17 -4.11 5.62 3.58
N ASP A 18 -5.02 5.18 4.46
CA ASP A 18 -4.72 4.18 5.49
C ASP A 18 -4.27 2.85 4.87
N THR A 19 -4.97 2.41 3.81
CA THR A 19 -4.67 1.17 3.11
C THR A 19 -3.32 1.21 2.42
N LEU A 20 -2.96 2.32 1.77
CA LEU A 20 -1.66 2.53 1.14
C LEU A 20 -0.52 2.53 2.17
N ARG A 21 -0.71 3.19 3.32
CA ARG A 21 0.27 3.16 4.42
C ARG A 21 0.45 1.76 4.99
N HIS A 22 -0.64 1.01 5.15
CA HIS A 22 -0.55 -0.39 5.58
C HIS A 22 0.10 -1.30 4.53
N ALA A 23 -0.10 -1.03 3.24
CA ALA A 23 0.60 -1.73 2.16
C ALA A 23 2.11 -1.45 2.21
N ALA A 24 2.52 -0.19 2.37
CA ALA A 24 3.93 0.19 2.55
C ALA A 24 4.54 -0.49 3.79
N LEU A 25 3.82 -0.49 4.91
CA LEU A 25 4.22 -1.21 6.12
C LEU A 25 4.33 -2.72 5.92
N TYR A 26 3.43 -3.33 5.14
CA TYR A 26 3.48 -4.74 4.81
C TYR A 26 4.75 -5.08 4.03
N LEU A 27 5.08 -4.30 3.00
CA LEU A 27 6.29 -4.50 2.19
C LEU A 27 7.58 -4.39 3.04
N ARG A 28 7.65 -3.42 3.95
CA ARG A 28 8.77 -3.30 4.91
C ARG A 28 8.96 -4.55 5.78
N ARG A 29 7.87 -5.25 6.12
CA ARG A 29 7.88 -6.39 7.05
C ARG A 29 8.06 -7.72 6.35
N HIS A 30 7.48 -7.89 5.17
CA HIS A 30 7.31 -9.19 4.51
C HIS A 30 7.98 -9.26 3.14
N GLY A 31 8.54 -8.15 2.66
CA GLY A 31 9.30 -8.07 1.43
C GLY A 31 8.43 -7.86 0.19
N TRP A 32 9.12 -7.52 -0.89
CA TRP A 32 8.56 -7.18 -2.19
C TRP A 32 8.99 -8.18 -3.26
N THR A 33 8.16 -8.35 -4.29
CA THR A 33 8.46 -9.19 -5.46
C THR A 33 8.09 -8.54 -6.79
N GLN A 34 8.91 -8.81 -7.80
CA GLN A 34 8.66 -8.49 -9.20
C GLN A 34 8.16 -9.74 -9.96
N GLY A 35 7.29 -9.53 -10.94
CA GLY A 35 6.79 -10.55 -11.86
C GLY A 35 5.79 -11.55 -11.25
N VAL A 36 5.52 -11.45 -9.94
CA VAL A 36 4.61 -12.35 -9.24
C VAL A 36 3.77 -11.60 -8.20
N TYR A 37 2.50 -11.97 -8.13
CA TYR A 37 1.52 -11.30 -7.28
C TYR A 37 1.67 -11.68 -5.78
N TYR A 38 1.82 -12.98 -5.49
CA TYR A 38 2.15 -13.50 -4.16
C TYR A 38 3.22 -14.59 -4.26
N ALA A 39 4.30 -14.48 -3.49
CA ALA A 39 5.24 -15.59 -3.27
C ALA A 39 4.70 -16.60 -2.22
N ARG A 40 3.60 -17.29 -2.54
CA ARG A 40 2.76 -18.07 -1.59
C ARG A 40 3.43 -19.29 -0.93
N ARG A 41 4.67 -19.62 -1.29
CA ARG A 41 5.35 -20.80 -0.79
C ARG A 41 6.69 -20.41 -0.19
N ASN A 42 6.92 -20.84 1.04
CA ASN A 42 8.25 -20.90 1.61
C ASN A 42 8.93 -22.15 1.07
N VAL A 43 10.01 -21.99 0.32
CA VAL A 43 10.80 -23.11 -0.19
C VAL A 43 12.02 -23.29 0.72
N ASN A 44 12.18 -24.49 1.26
CA ASN A 44 13.41 -24.86 1.92
C ASN A 44 14.50 -25.09 0.85
N GLU A 45 15.53 -24.25 0.81
CA GLU A 45 16.58 -24.32 -0.20
C GLU A 45 17.41 -25.61 -0.16
N VAL A 46 17.43 -26.29 0.98
CA VAL A 46 18.21 -27.54 1.19
C VAL A 46 17.40 -28.76 0.78
N THR A 47 16.12 -28.82 1.12
CA THR A 47 15.26 -30.00 0.87
C THR A 47 14.37 -29.87 -0.35
N GLY A 48 14.18 -28.65 -0.88
CA GLY A 48 13.23 -28.33 -1.94
C GLY A 48 11.77 -28.40 -1.49
N GLU A 49 11.50 -28.63 -0.22
CA GLU A 49 10.14 -28.74 0.32
C GLU A 49 9.47 -27.36 0.38
N ALA A 50 8.20 -27.30 -0.02
CA ALA A 50 7.42 -26.08 -0.05
C ALA A 50 6.28 -26.11 0.96
N SER A 51 6.17 -25.07 1.79
CA SER A 51 5.09 -24.91 2.77
C SER A 51 4.29 -23.62 2.51
N PRO A 52 3.00 -23.53 2.90
CA PRO A 52 2.22 -22.32 2.76
C PRO A 52 2.87 -21.14 3.50
N ASN A 53 2.95 -19.98 2.85
CA ASN A 53 3.36 -18.73 3.48
C ASN A 53 2.13 -17.83 3.70
N PRO A 54 1.67 -17.64 4.96
CA PRO A 54 0.52 -16.78 5.25
C PRO A 54 0.83 -15.28 5.10
N THR A 55 2.10 -14.90 5.14
CA THR A 55 2.58 -13.52 4.96
C THR A 55 3.66 -13.50 3.86
N PRO A 56 3.28 -13.78 2.60
CA PRO A 56 4.23 -13.85 1.50
C PRO A 56 4.82 -12.48 1.18
N SER A 57 6.00 -12.46 0.57
CA SER A 57 6.43 -11.29 -0.18
C SER A 57 5.50 -11.10 -1.40
N VAL A 58 5.27 -9.85 -1.78
CA VAL A 58 4.21 -9.48 -2.74
C VAL A 58 4.62 -8.32 -3.64
N CYS A 59 3.95 -8.16 -4.78
CA CYS A 59 4.02 -6.93 -5.56
C CYS A 59 3.23 -5.79 -4.89
N ALA A 60 3.28 -4.58 -5.44
CA ALA A 60 2.55 -3.41 -4.93
C ALA A 60 1.03 -3.66 -4.78
N LEU A 61 0.37 -4.19 -5.82
CA LEU A 61 -1.05 -4.54 -5.73
C LEU A 61 -1.31 -5.67 -4.73
N GLY A 62 -0.39 -6.63 -4.61
CA GLY A 62 -0.49 -7.69 -3.61
C GLY A 62 -0.39 -7.14 -2.19
N ALA A 63 0.42 -6.11 -1.95
CA ALA A 63 0.49 -5.42 -0.67
C ALA A 63 -0.81 -4.68 -0.34
N ILE A 64 -1.42 -4.02 -1.33
CA ILE A 64 -2.76 -3.42 -1.17
C ILE A 64 -3.78 -4.50 -0.82
N ALA A 65 -3.78 -5.63 -1.53
CA ALA A 65 -4.69 -6.73 -1.21
C ALA A 65 -4.45 -7.31 0.20
N MET A 66 -3.21 -7.43 0.64
CA MET A 66 -2.89 -7.85 2.02
C MET A 66 -3.38 -6.83 3.06
N ALA A 67 -3.24 -5.54 2.79
CA ALA A 67 -3.73 -4.47 3.65
C ALA A 67 -5.27 -4.42 3.69
N THR A 68 -5.95 -4.69 2.58
CA THR A 68 -7.42 -4.69 2.49
C THR A 68 -8.03 -5.95 3.12
N TYR A 69 -7.57 -7.15 2.75
CA TYR A 69 -8.23 -8.40 3.09
C TYR A 69 -7.62 -9.14 4.29
N GLY A 70 -6.43 -8.72 4.75
CA GLY A 70 -5.70 -9.37 5.84
C GLY A 70 -5.19 -10.78 5.52
N ARG A 71 -5.33 -11.25 4.28
CA ARG A 71 -4.88 -12.57 3.82
C ARG A 71 -4.65 -12.58 2.31
N PRO A 72 -3.88 -13.55 1.78
CA PRO A 72 -3.80 -13.74 0.34
C PRO A 72 -5.17 -14.09 -0.25
N VAL A 73 -5.59 -13.31 -1.25
CA VAL A 73 -6.85 -13.51 -2.00
C VAL A 73 -6.52 -13.69 -3.48
N ASP A 74 -7.02 -14.78 -4.06
CA ASP A 74 -7.00 -14.98 -5.52
C ASP A 74 -8.08 -14.10 -6.16
N TYR A 75 -7.72 -13.32 -7.18
CA TYR A 75 -8.61 -12.40 -7.89
C TYR A 75 -9.22 -11.30 -7.00
N PRO A 76 -8.39 -10.41 -6.43
CA PRO A 76 -8.82 -9.38 -5.48
C PRO A 76 -9.81 -8.36 -6.06
N PHE A 77 -9.94 -8.25 -7.38
CA PHE A 77 -10.92 -7.37 -8.03
C PHE A 77 -12.34 -7.97 -8.09
N ASN A 78 -12.51 -9.24 -7.72
CA ASN A 78 -13.81 -9.92 -7.80
C ASN A 78 -14.83 -9.23 -6.87
N PRO A 79 -15.97 -8.73 -7.40
CA PRO A 79 -16.98 -8.01 -6.61
C PRO A 79 -17.67 -8.88 -5.55
N GLY A 80 -17.43 -10.20 -5.53
CA GLY A 80 -17.91 -11.09 -4.47
C GLY A 80 -17.16 -10.96 -3.13
N HIS A 81 -16.05 -10.22 -3.06
CA HIS A 81 -15.36 -9.93 -1.80
C HIS A 81 -15.95 -8.70 -1.10
N ILE A 82 -16.13 -8.79 0.21
CA ILE A 82 -16.78 -7.73 1.02
C ILE A 82 -16.02 -6.39 0.95
N ASP A 83 -14.71 -6.43 0.71
CA ASP A 83 -13.85 -5.23 0.63
C ASP A 83 -13.31 -4.98 -0.80
N ALA A 84 -13.95 -5.57 -1.83
CA ALA A 84 -13.54 -5.41 -3.23
C ALA A 84 -13.50 -3.96 -3.69
N ASP A 85 -14.44 -3.14 -3.20
CA ASP A 85 -14.51 -1.73 -3.55
C ASP A 85 -13.39 -0.91 -2.89
N VAL A 86 -13.01 -1.25 -1.66
CA VAL A 86 -11.85 -0.63 -0.98
C VAL A 86 -10.57 -0.94 -1.73
N PHE A 87 -10.37 -2.21 -2.10
CA PHE A 87 -9.21 -2.64 -2.89
C PHE A 87 -9.15 -1.91 -4.24
N ARG A 88 -10.27 -1.86 -4.97
CA ARG A 88 -10.35 -1.21 -6.30
C ARG A 88 -10.05 0.27 -6.19
N TYR A 89 -10.74 0.97 -5.30
CA TYR A 89 -10.57 2.41 -5.15
C TYR A 89 -9.16 2.78 -4.68
N THR A 90 -8.57 2.01 -3.77
CA THR A 90 -7.18 2.22 -3.36
C THR A 90 -6.19 1.99 -4.50
N SER A 91 -6.43 0.97 -5.34
CA SER A 91 -5.59 0.71 -6.51
C SER A 91 -5.68 1.83 -7.54
N GLU A 92 -6.86 2.45 -7.70
CA GLU A 92 -7.07 3.62 -8.55
C GLU A 92 -6.33 4.85 -8.01
N VAL A 93 -6.36 5.10 -6.69
CA VAL A 93 -5.58 6.20 -6.08
C VAL A 93 -4.08 6.05 -6.34
N LEU A 94 -3.53 4.84 -6.22
CA LEU A 94 -2.12 4.61 -6.57
C LEU A 94 -1.87 4.84 -8.07
N ARG A 95 -2.75 4.34 -8.93
CA ARG A 95 -2.63 4.52 -10.38
C ARG A 95 -2.63 6.01 -10.76
N ASP A 96 -3.56 6.79 -10.21
CA ASP A 96 -3.67 8.22 -10.50
C ASP A 96 -2.37 8.95 -10.07
N HIS A 97 -1.82 8.61 -8.91
CA HIS A 97 -0.52 9.14 -8.47
C HIS A 97 0.60 8.80 -9.45
N LEU A 98 0.67 7.54 -9.89
CA LEU A 98 1.67 7.10 -10.86
C LEU A 98 1.53 7.82 -12.21
N GLU A 99 0.30 8.00 -12.70
CA GLU A 99 0.03 8.73 -13.94
C GLU A 99 0.49 10.19 -13.87
N LEU A 100 0.30 10.85 -12.72
CA LEU A 100 0.67 12.25 -12.54
C LEU A 100 2.17 12.46 -12.35
N HIS A 101 2.84 11.57 -11.62
CA HIS A 101 4.19 11.82 -11.11
C HIS A 101 5.27 10.89 -11.66
N VAL A 102 4.91 9.72 -12.19
CA VAL A 102 5.87 8.66 -12.55
C VAL A 102 5.85 8.32 -14.04
N PHE A 103 4.69 8.14 -14.65
CA PHE A 103 4.57 7.69 -16.04
C PHE A 103 4.85 8.79 -17.05
N GLY A 104 4.83 10.05 -16.61
CA GLY A 104 4.97 11.20 -17.49
C GLY A 104 3.77 11.36 -18.43
N PRO A 105 3.86 12.30 -19.39
CA PRO A 105 2.73 12.64 -20.22
C PRO A 105 2.32 11.49 -21.18
N PRO A 106 1.05 11.45 -21.62
CA PRO A 106 0.47 10.39 -22.46
C PRO A 106 1.28 9.98 -23.68
N GLU A 107 2.06 10.89 -24.28
CA GLU A 107 2.95 10.58 -25.39
C GLU A 107 4.07 9.57 -25.07
N HIS A 108 4.33 9.25 -23.79
CA HIS A 108 5.32 8.27 -23.33
C HIS A 108 4.69 6.98 -22.76
N TRP A 109 3.37 6.83 -22.79
CA TRP A 109 2.66 5.65 -22.24
C TRP A 109 2.95 4.33 -22.98
N TRP A 110 3.75 4.36 -24.06
CA TRP A 110 4.28 3.16 -24.71
C TRP A 110 5.56 2.63 -24.04
N GLU A 111 6.10 3.34 -23.04
CA GLU A 111 7.19 2.85 -22.18
C GLU A 111 6.68 1.78 -21.22
N ASP A 112 7.57 0.90 -20.75
CA ASP A 112 7.31 -0.33 -19.97
C ASP A 112 6.73 -0.08 -18.55
N ARG A 113 5.99 1.01 -18.31
CA ARG A 113 5.48 1.42 -16.99
C ARG A 113 4.04 1.96 -17.05
N ALA A 114 3.22 1.57 -18.03
CA ALA A 114 1.88 2.17 -18.22
C ALA A 114 0.81 1.73 -17.20
N THR A 115 1.08 0.70 -16.40
CA THR A 115 0.17 0.16 -15.37
C THR A 115 0.89 0.02 -14.03
N VAL A 116 0.14 -0.24 -12.95
CA VAL A 116 0.74 -0.51 -11.62
C VAL A 116 1.61 -1.76 -11.67
N GLU A 117 1.17 -2.79 -12.40
CA GLU A 117 1.92 -4.01 -12.63
C GLU A 117 3.20 -3.76 -13.43
N ASP A 118 3.11 -3.04 -14.56
CA ASP A 118 4.29 -2.73 -15.39
C ASP A 118 5.30 -1.89 -14.59
N TRP A 119 4.82 -0.90 -13.85
CA TRP A 119 5.66 -0.10 -12.96
C TRP A 119 6.33 -0.95 -11.87
N ASN A 120 5.59 -1.84 -11.21
CA ASN A 120 6.15 -2.75 -10.21
C ASN A 120 7.22 -3.67 -10.81
N ASP A 121 6.97 -4.20 -12.00
CA ASP A 121 7.84 -5.21 -12.62
C ASP A 121 8.99 -4.58 -13.42
N HIS A 122 9.04 -3.25 -13.49
CA HIS A 122 10.12 -2.54 -14.15
C HIS A 122 11.46 -2.74 -13.43
N HIS A 123 12.46 -3.23 -14.16
CA HIS A 123 13.78 -3.62 -13.62
C HIS A 123 14.54 -2.51 -12.88
N ALA A 124 14.27 -1.25 -13.21
CA ALA A 124 14.91 -0.11 -12.56
C ALA A 124 14.25 0.30 -11.23
N VAL A 125 13.10 -0.29 -10.88
CA VAL A 125 12.38 0.04 -9.64
C VAL A 125 12.94 -0.76 -8.48
N SER A 126 13.12 -0.07 -7.36
CA SER A 126 13.51 -0.66 -6.09
C SER A 126 12.33 -0.79 -5.12
N ILE A 127 12.45 -1.66 -4.11
CA ILE A 127 11.46 -1.76 -3.02
C ILE A 127 11.28 -0.41 -2.29
N ASP A 128 12.36 0.36 -2.13
CA ASP A 128 12.31 1.66 -1.46
C ASP A 128 11.46 2.65 -2.26
N GLU A 129 11.63 2.71 -3.59
CA GLU A 129 10.76 3.51 -4.47
C GLU A 129 9.29 3.06 -4.41
N ILE A 130 9.01 1.74 -4.36
CA ILE A 130 7.64 1.24 -4.21
C ILE A 130 7.02 1.78 -2.91
N ILE A 131 7.75 1.65 -1.80
CA ILE A 131 7.31 2.08 -0.47
C ILE A 131 7.10 3.60 -0.45
N GLU A 132 8.06 4.37 -0.94
CA GLU A 132 7.98 5.83 -0.99
C GLU A 132 6.81 6.30 -1.85
N THR A 133 6.56 5.64 -2.99
CA THR A 133 5.45 5.96 -3.87
C THR A 133 4.09 5.67 -3.23
N LEU A 134 3.96 4.54 -2.51
CA LEU A 134 2.74 4.23 -1.75
C LEU A 134 2.46 5.28 -0.67
N GLU A 135 3.49 5.73 0.05
CA GLU A 135 3.36 6.77 1.07
C GLU A 135 3.07 8.15 0.49
N ALA A 136 3.68 8.49 -0.65
CA ALA A 136 3.41 9.73 -1.38
C ALA A 136 1.97 9.77 -1.90
N ALA A 137 1.48 8.69 -2.49
CA ALA A 137 0.08 8.57 -2.93
C ALA A 137 -0.90 8.71 -1.74
N ALA A 138 -0.58 8.11 -0.59
CA ALA A 138 -1.38 8.27 0.62
C ALA A 138 -1.41 9.74 1.12
N HIS A 139 -0.25 10.40 1.12
CA HIS A 139 -0.14 11.80 1.52
C HIS A 139 -0.92 12.73 0.58
N GLU A 140 -0.81 12.51 -0.73
CA GLU A 140 -1.52 13.28 -1.74
C GLU A 140 -3.04 13.14 -1.58
N TRP A 141 -3.54 11.91 -1.36
CA TRP A 141 -4.96 11.67 -1.12
C TRP A 141 -5.46 12.42 0.13
N ASP A 142 -4.73 12.37 1.25
CA ASP A 142 -5.08 13.10 2.46
C ASP A 142 -5.15 14.62 2.21
N SER A 143 -4.19 15.15 1.44
CA SER A 143 -4.11 16.57 1.12
C SER A 143 -5.35 17.06 0.34
N PHE A 144 -5.85 16.26 -0.61
CA PHE A 144 -7.05 16.57 -1.38
C PHE A 144 -8.34 16.39 -0.59
N ASN A 145 -8.35 15.51 0.40
CA ASN A 145 -9.53 15.22 1.21
C ASN A 145 -9.56 15.99 2.55
N GLY A 146 -8.59 16.89 2.75
CA GLY A 146 -8.52 17.75 3.93
C GLY A 146 -8.25 16.99 5.24
N ILE A 147 -7.63 15.81 5.16
CA ILE A 147 -7.21 15.06 6.34
C ILE A 147 -5.82 15.57 6.75
N PRO A 148 -5.65 16.13 7.96
CA PRO A 148 -4.35 16.59 8.41
C PRO A 148 -3.37 15.41 8.47
N THR A 149 -2.30 15.48 7.70
CA THR A 149 -1.17 14.57 7.86
C THR A 149 -0.52 14.88 9.21
N ALA A 150 -0.22 13.84 10.00
CA ALA A 150 0.43 14.03 11.29
C ALA A 150 1.72 14.84 11.10
N PRO A 151 1.99 15.88 11.91
CA PRO A 151 3.19 16.69 11.72
C PRO A 151 4.44 15.83 11.92
N ASP A 152 5.41 15.99 11.02
CA ASP A 152 6.76 15.46 11.16
C ASP A 152 7.31 15.87 12.52
N THR A 153 7.47 14.89 13.42
CA THR A 153 8.16 15.10 14.70
C THR A 153 9.65 15.03 14.46
N ALA A 154 10.19 16.05 13.77
CA ALA A 154 11.61 16.24 13.57
C ALA A 154 12.05 17.64 14.04
N THR A 155 12.35 17.70 15.34
CA THR A 155 13.44 18.50 15.94
C THR A 155 13.39 20.02 15.83
N GLU A 156 12.59 20.68 16.69
CA GLU A 156 12.99 21.99 17.23
C GLU A 156 14.03 21.77 18.34
N HIS A 157 15.31 21.74 17.97
CA HIS A 157 16.38 21.95 18.94
C HIS A 157 16.39 23.42 19.33
N THR A 158 15.63 23.75 20.36
CA THR A 158 15.86 24.96 21.15
C THR A 158 17.14 24.78 21.96
N SER A 159 18.18 25.53 21.63
CA SER A 159 19.15 25.95 22.63
C SER A 159 19.46 27.42 22.42
N GLY A 160 18.72 28.26 23.15
CA GLY A 160 19.14 29.63 23.39
C GLY A 160 20.32 29.68 24.35
N GLY A 161 21.15 30.70 24.16
CA GLY A 161 21.75 31.50 25.22
C GLY A 161 22.96 30.92 25.96
N ALA A 162 24.12 31.51 25.72
CA ALA A 162 24.88 32.14 26.78
C ALA A 162 25.61 33.38 26.22
N GLU A 163 25.56 34.43 27.01
CA GLU A 163 26.13 35.77 26.83
C GLU A 163 27.66 35.78 26.73
#